data_AF-A0A950P3Y5-F1
#
_entry.id   AF-A0A950P3Y5-F1
#
_cell.length_a   1.000
_cell.length_b   1.000
_cell.length_c   1.000
_cell.angle_alpha   90.00
_cell.angle_beta   90.00
_cell.angle_gamma   90.00
#
_symmetry.space_group_name_H-M   'P 1'
#
loop_
_entity.id
_entity.type
_entity.pdbx_description
1 polymer ?
#
loop_
_entity_poly.entity_id
_entity_poly.type
_entity_poly.pdbx_seq_one_letter_code
_entity_poly.pdbx_strand_id
1 'polypeptide(L)'
;MHLPPHERGGTTTFRQTWRHGESAYEARVEAEHPDAAIARARTGDRDALGELYARYAESVFHCVHRILQDVHEAEDVTQQVFLKLMFVLPRYERREVPFSAWLLRVARNLALDAER
;
A
#
# COMPACT_ATOMS: atom_id res chain seq x y z
N MET A 1 -0.33 -10.56 -14.70
CA MET A 1 -0.87 -9.49 -13.85
C MET A 1 -2.28 -9.21 -14.34
N HIS A 2 -3.27 -9.95 -13.82
CA HIS A 2 -4.67 -9.87 -14.23
C HIS A 2 -5.45 -9.29 -13.04
N LEU A 3 -5.88 -8.03 -13.17
CA LEU A 3 -6.81 -7.40 -12.24
C LEU A 3 -8.22 -7.85 -12.63
N PRO A 4 -9.03 -8.39 -11.70
CA PRO A 4 -10.40 -8.81 -12.00
C PRO A 4 -11.32 -7.59 -12.24
N PRO A 5 -12.43 -7.77 -12.98
CA PRO A 5 -13.36 -6.70 -13.32
C PRO A 5 -14.15 -6.23 -12.09
N HIS A 6 -14.32 -4.92 -11.99
CA HIS A 6 -15.16 -4.24 -11.00
C HIS A 6 -16.63 -4.43 -11.37
N GLU A 7 -17.37 -5.26 -10.63
CA GLU A 7 -18.83 -5.32 -10.72
C GLU A 7 -19.47 -4.55 -9.57
N ARG A 8 -20.53 -3.81 -9.92
CA ARG A 8 -21.20 -2.81 -9.10
C ARG A 8 -22.06 -3.48 -8.02
N GLY A 9 -22.01 -2.93 -6.82
CA GLY A 9 -23.07 -3.05 -5.82
C GLY A 9 -22.71 -3.92 -4.63
N GLY A 10 -22.66 -3.29 -3.45
CA GLY A 10 -22.58 -3.96 -2.16
C GLY A 10 -21.23 -3.77 -1.50
N THR A 11 -21.24 -3.01 -0.39
CA THR A 11 -20.19 -2.87 0.64
C THR A 11 -19.19 -4.03 0.69
N THR A 12 -18.17 -3.98 -0.16
CA THR A 12 -17.09 -4.97 -0.15
C THR A 12 -16.07 -4.46 0.83
N THR A 13 -16.14 -5.02 2.04
CA THR A 13 -15.11 -4.82 3.04
C THR A 13 -13.80 -5.28 2.39
N PHE A 14 -12.89 -4.32 2.19
CA PHE A 14 -11.51 -4.45 1.67
C PHE A 14 -10.79 -5.73 2.16
N ARG A 15 -11.16 -6.25 3.33
CA ARG A 15 -10.70 -7.51 3.93
C ARG A 15 -11.12 -8.83 3.22
N GLN A 16 -11.89 -8.81 2.12
CA GLN A 16 -12.32 -10.03 1.39
C GLN A 16 -11.61 -10.26 0.05
N THR A 17 -11.23 -9.22 -0.70
CA THR A 17 -10.57 -9.37 -2.00
C THR A 17 -9.09 -9.74 -1.89
N TRP A 18 -8.46 -9.45 -0.75
CA TRP A 18 -7.04 -9.75 -0.47
C TRP A 18 -6.83 -10.96 0.45
N ARG A 19 -7.91 -11.72 0.77
CA ARG A 19 -7.86 -12.89 1.68
C ARG A 19 -7.95 -14.23 0.96
N HIS A 20 -7.40 -14.34 -0.25
CA HIS A 20 -7.32 -15.63 -0.92
C HIS A 20 -6.01 -15.78 -1.70
N GLY A 21 -5.02 -16.31 -0.99
CA GLY A 21 -3.75 -16.80 -1.54
C GLY A 21 -2.57 -16.43 -0.65
N GLU A 22 -1.72 -17.39 -0.28
CA GLU A 22 -0.36 -17.17 0.27
C GLU A 22 -0.17 -17.05 1.80
N SER A 23 -0.52 -18.12 2.54
CA SER A 23 -0.10 -18.33 3.95
C SER A 23 1.42 -18.20 4.19
N ALA A 24 2.25 -18.40 3.16
CA ALA A 24 3.71 -18.24 3.25
C ALA A 24 4.17 -16.78 3.14
N TYR A 25 3.42 -15.91 2.46
CA TYR A 25 3.76 -14.49 2.34
C TYR A 25 3.43 -13.75 3.63
N GLU A 26 2.24 -13.97 4.18
CA GLU A 26 1.83 -13.38 5.46
C GLU A 26 2.75 -13.81 6.61
N ALA A 27 3.12 -15.09 6.68
CA ALA A 27 4.06 -15.59 7.70
C ALA A 27 5.46 -14.97 7.58
N ARG A 28 5.94 -14.73 6.34
CA ARG A 28 7.21 -14.03 6.09
C ARG A 28 7.13 -12.54 6.42
N VAL A 29 6.02 -11.89 6.09
CA VAL A 29 5.76 -10.48 6.43
C VAL A 29 5.74 -10.29 7.95
N GLU A 30 5.11 -11.19 8.70
CA GLU A 30 5.05 -11.10 10.16
C GLU A 30 6.43 -11.38 10.80
N ALA A 31 7.18 -12.36 10.27
CA ALA A 31 8.48 -12.74 10.81
C ALA A 31 9.60 -11.72 10.49
N GLU A 32 9.50 -10.99 9.38
CA GLU A 32 10.54 -10.06 8.94
C GLU A 32 10.29 -8.63 9.42
N HIS A 33 11.31 -8.02 10.03
CA HIS A 33 11.26 -6.62 10.44
C HIS A 33 11.09 -5.71 9.21
N PRO A 34 10.23 -4.68 9.25
CA PRO A 34 9.89 -3.89 8.05
C PRO A 34 11.12 -3.26 7.38
N ASP A 35 12.18 -3.02 8.16
CA ASP A 35 13.43 -2.42 7.71
C ASP A 35 14.17 -3.28 6.67
N ALA A 36 14.06 -4.61 6.78
CA ALA A 36 14.68 -5.53 5.83
C ALA A 36 13.94 -5.49 4.48
N ALA A 37 12.61 -5.54 4.51
CA ALA A 37 11.78 -5.36 3.32
C ALA A 37 12.02 -3.97 2.68
N ILE A 38 12.14 -2.90 3.47
CA ILE A 38 12.50 -1.57 2.97
C ILE A 38 13.85 -1.59 2.26
N ALA A 39 14.89 -2.18 2.88
CA ALA A 39 16.23 -2.21 2.30
C ALA A 39 16.26 -2.96 0.96
N ARG A 40 15.56 -4.09 0.83
CA ARG A 40 15.44 -4.85 -0.42
C ARG A 40 14.60 -4.11 -1.46
N ALA A 41 13.46 -3.55 -1.06
CA ALA A 41 12.59 -2.80 -1.97
C ALA A 41 13.29 -1.55 -2.54
N ARG A 42 14.22 -0.93 -1.78
CA ARG A 42 15.06 0.18 -2.28
C ARG A 42 15.96 -0.22 -3.45
N THR A 43 16.35 -1.49 -3.56
CA THR A 43 17.15 -2.00 -4.69
C THR A 43 16.29 -2.53 -5.84
N GLY A 44 14.96 -2.36 -5.77
CA GLY A 44 14.03 -2.83 -6.80
C GLY A 44 13.56 -4.28 -6.63
N ASP A 45 13.74 -4.87 -5.45
CA ASP A 45 13.17 -6.19 -5.14
C ASP A 45 11.64 -6.12 -5.15
N ARG A 46 11.02 -6.85 -6.08
CA ARG A 46 9.57 -6.89 -6.28
C ARG A 46 8.86 -7.67 -5.18
N ASP A 47 9.48 -8.70 -4.62
CA ASP A 47 8.89 -9.46 -3.53
C ASP A 47 8.84 -8.60 -2.25
N ALA A 48 9.92 -7.86 -2.00
CA ALA A 48 9.96 -6.90 -0.90
C ALA A 48 8.91 -5.78 -1.05
N LEU A 49 8.63 -5.30 -2.27
CA LEU A 49 7.52 -4.38 -2.52
C LEU A 49 6.16 -5.02 -2.22
N GLY A 50 5.97 -6.30 -2.57
CA GLY A 50 4.79 -7.08 -2.21
C GLY A 50 4.59 -7.18 -0.69
N GLU A 51 5.68 -7.37 0.07
CA GLU A 51 5.64 -7.40 1.53
C GLU A 51 5.25 -6.04 2.13
N LEU A 52 5.79 -4.95 1.58
CA LEU A 52 5.40 -3.59 1.99
C LEU A 52 3.94 -3.31 1.64
N TYR A 53 3.46 -3.80 0.49
CA TYR A 53 2.05 -3.72 0.12
C TYR A 53 1.18 -4.44 1.14
N ALA A 54 1.44 -5.73 1.38
CA ALA A 54 0.66 -6.54 2.33
C ALA A 54 0.62 -5.91 3.73
N ARG A 55 1.73 -5.31 4.18
CA ARG A 55 1.82 -4.69 5.52
C ARG A 55 1.10 -3.35 5.64
N TYR A 56 1.15 -2.52 4.60
CA TYR A 56 0.73 -1.11 4.71
C TYR A 56 -0.53 -0.76 3.90
N ALA A 57 -0.99 -1.62 3.00
CA ALA A 57 -2.12 -1.33 2.12
C ALA A 57 -3.40 -0.96 2.88
N GLU A 58 -3.73 -1.68 3.96
CA GLU A 58 -4.91 -1.36 4.78
C GLU A 58 -4.79 0.03 5.45
N SER A 59 -3.61 0.37 5.97
CA SER A 59 -3.39 1.68 6.60
C SER A 59 -3.44 2.83 5.58
N VAL A 60 -2.86 2.61 4.40
CA VAL A 60 -2.91 3.59 3.30
C VAL A 60 -4.35 3.77 2.83
N PHE A 61 -5.06 2.67 2.57
CA PHE A 61 -6.46 2.70 2.14
C PHE A 61 -7.33 3.47 3.13
N HIS A 62 -7.24 3.16 4.43
CA HIS A 62 -8.00 3.91 5.44
C HIS A 62 -7.65 5.40 5.48
N CYS A 63 -6.39 5.77 5.29
CA CYS A 63 -5.98 7.17 5.22
C CYS A 63 -6.59 7.89 4.02
N VAL A 64 -6.56 7.26 2.85
CA VAL A 64 -7.07 7.81 1.59
C VAL A 64 -8.60 7.89 1.62
N HIS A 65 -9.26 6.80 2.04
CA HIS A 65 -10.72 6.74 2.15
C HIS A 65 -11.28 7.81 3.09
N ARG A 66 -10.56 8.16 4.16
CA ARG A 66 -10.95 9.26 5.05
C ARG A 66 -10.95 10.64 4.39
N ILE A 67 -10.27 10.80 3.26
CA ILE A 67 -10.19 12.05 2.50
C ILE A 67 -11.22 12.03 1.37
N LEU A 68 -11.19 10.99 0.54
CA LEU A 68 -12.04 10.91 -0.66
C LEU A 68 -13.49 10.52 -0.34
N GLN A 69 -13.71 9.77 0.74
CA GLN A 69 -15.03 9.22 1.13
C GLN A 69 -15.71 8.36 0.05
N ASP A 70 -14.96 7.94 -0.97
CA ASP A 70 -15.35 6.98 -2.00
C ASP A 70 -14.42 5.76 -1.95
N VAL A 71 -15.01 4.57 -1.97
CA VAL A 71 -14.27 3.30 -1.86
C VAL A 71 -13.46 3.03 -3.12
N HIS A 72 -14.03 3.27 -4.30
CA HIS A 72 -13.37 2.99 -5.58
C HIS A 72 -12.22 3.94 -5.84
N GLU A 73 -12.40 5.24 -5.58
CA GLU A 73 -11.31 6.20 -5.69
C GLU A 73 -10.21 5.93 -4.65
N ALA A 74 -10.58 5.51 -3.44
CA ALA A 74 -9.60 5.16 -2.43
C ALA A 74 -8.78 3.92 -2.78
N GLU A 75 -9.39 2.91 -3.41
CA GLU A 75 -8.68 1.74 -3.94
C GLU A 75 -7.69 2.14 -5.04
N ASP A 76 -8.14 2.95 -6.01
CA ASP A 76 -7.30 3.41 -7.12
C ASP A 76 -6.11 4.23 -6.61
N VAL A 77 -6.36 5.24 -5.76
CA VAL A 77 -5.29 6.07 -5.18
C VAL A 77 -4.36 5.22 -4.30
N THR A 78 -4.87 4.22 -3.57
CA THR A 78 -4.01 3.29 -2.82
C THR A 78 -3.05 2.56 -3.76
N GLN A 79 -3.54 2.03 -4.89
CA GLN A 79 -2.67 1.40 -5.89
C GLN A 79 -1.63 2.39 -6.43
N GLN A 80 -2.04 3.61 -6.74
CA GLN A 80 -1.12 4.66 -7.20
C GLN A 80 -0.04 5.00 -6.17
N VAL A 81 -0.36 4.99 -4.87
CA VAL A 81 0.63 5.19 -3.78
C VAL A 81 1.74 4.14 -3.86
N PHE A 82 1.39 2.86 -4.02
CA PHE A 82 2.40 1.79 -4.10
C PHE A 82 3.16 1.77 -5.41
N LEU A 83 2.53 2.16 -6.53
CA LEU A 83 3.25 2.37 -7.78
C LEU A 83 4.27 3.52 -7.65
N LYS A 84 3.86 4.64 -7.04
CA LYS A 84 4.74 5.77 -6.76
C LYS A 84 5.85 5.40 -5.78
N LEU A 85 5.54 4.56 -4.79
CA LEU A 85 6.48 4.08 -3.80
C LEU A 85 7.73 3.50 -4.45
N MET A 86 7.60 2.72 -5.52
CA MET A 86 8.73 2.15 -6.27
C MET A 86 9.77 3.20 -6.70
N PHE A 87 9.31 4.42 -7.04
CA PHE A 87 10.17 5.50 -7.55
C PHE A 87 10.72 6.42 -6.45
N VAL A 88 10.01 6.54 -5.32
CA VAL A 88 10.41 7.42 -4.22
C VAL A 88 11.16 6.69 -3.10
N LEU A 89 10.90 5.39 -2.93
CA LEU A 89 11.49 4.56 -1.89
C LEU A 89 13.03 4.52 -1.91
N PRO A 90 13.73 4.46 -3.07
CA PRO A 90 15.20 4.48 -3.08
C PRO A 90 15.80 5.71 -2.36
N ARG A 91 15.07 6.83 -2.36
CA ARG A 91 15.43 8.10 -1.71
C ARG A 91 14.99 8.19 -0.24
N TYR A 92 14.23 7.22 0.25
CA TYR A 92 13.84 7.17 1.66
C TYR A 92 15.07 6.90 2.53
N GLU A 93 15.30 7.77 3.51
CA GLU A 93 16.30 7.59 4.54
C GLU A 93 15.61 7.52 5.91
N ARG A 94 15.81 6.42 6.62
CA ARG A 94 15.31 6.24 7.98
C ARG A 94 16.14 7.10 8.93
N ARG A 95 15.81 8.39 9.01
CA ARG A 95 16.41 9.34 9.97
C ARG A 95 15.49 9.55 11.17
N GLU A 96 14.51 10.42 11.03
CA GLU A 96 13.64 10.85 12.15
C GLU A 96 12.20 10.38 12.02
N VAL A 97 11.74 10.07 10.80
CA VAL A 97 10.35 9.72 10.51
C VAL A 97 10.24 8.22 10.21
N PRO A 98 9.43 7.47 10.98
CA PRO A 98 9.12 6.08 10.68
C PRO A 98 8.56 5.92 9.28
N PHE A 99 8.88 4.81 8.63
CA PHE A 99 8.46 4.53 7.26
C PHE A 99 6.94 4.65 7.07
N SER A 100 6.16 4.13 8.03
CA SER A 100 4.70 4.23 8.02
C SER A 100 4.21 5.69 7.98
N ALA A 101 4.77 6.57 8.82
CA ALA A 101 4.40 7.98 8.85
C ALA A 101 4.77 8.70 7.54
N TRP A 102 5.93 8.38 6.95
CA TRP A 102 6.32 8.91 5.66
C TRP A 102 5.40 8.42 4.53
N LEU A 103 5.07 7.12 4.51
CA LEU A 103 4.17 6.52 3.52
C LEU A 103 2.76 7.12 3.60
N LEU A 104 2.21 7.28 4.81
CA LEU A 104 0.91 7.91 5.02
C LEU A 104 0.91 9.38 4.55
N ARG A 105 2.04 10.08 4.63
CA ARG A 105 2.18 11.42 4.07
C ARG A 105 2.12 11.41 2.54
N VAL A 106 2.78 10.45 1.90
CA VAL A 106 2.68 10.25 0.44
C VAL A 106 1.23 9.96 0.06
N ALA A 107 0.56 9.04 0.77
CA ALA A 107 -0.83 8.69 0.54
C ALA A 107 -1.78 9.88 0.66
N ARG A 108 -1.66 10.65 1.75
CA ARG A 108 -2.45 11.86 1.96
C ARG A 108 -2.25 12.88 0.84
N ASN A 109 -1.02 13.07 0.38
CA ASN A 109 -0.74 14.03 -0.69
C ASN A 109 -1.38 13.61 -2.02
N LEU A 110 -1.41 12.31 -2.33
CA LEU A 110 -2.08 11.80 -3.53
C LEU A 110 -3.61 11.91 -3.41
N ALA A 111 -4.17 11.59 -2.25
CA ALA A 111 -5.61 11.71 -2.03
C ALA A 111 -6.10 13.16 -2.20
N LEU A 112 -5.36 14.15 -1.66
CA LEU A 112 -5.71 15.57 -1.83
C LEU A 112 -5.56 16.07 -3.27
N ASP A 113 -4.71 15.43 -4.07
CA ASP A 113 -4.55 15.75 -5.49
C ASP A 113 -5.72 15.18 -6.31
N ALA A 114 -6.21 13.99 -5.93
CA ALA A 114 -7.35 13.33 -6.58
C ALA A 114 -8.72 13.97 -6.25
N GLU A 115 -8.85 14.64 -5.10
CA GLU A 115 -10.08 15.37 -4.71
C GLU A 115 -10.35 16.62 -5.58
N ARG A 116 -9.36 17.07 -6.37
CA ARG A 116 -9.37 18.36 -7.05
C ARG A 116 -9.80 18.27 -8.52
#